data_AF-A0A433DDP7-F1
#
_entry.id   AF-A0A433DDP7-F1
#
_cell.length_a   1.000
_cell.length_b   1.000
_cell.length_c   1.000
_cell.angle_alpha   90.00
_cell.angle_beta   90.00
_cell.angle_gamma   90.00
#
_symmetry.space_group_name_H-M   'P 1'
#
loop_
_entity.id
_entity.type
_entity.pdbx_description
1 polymer ?
#
loop_
_entity_poly.entity_id
_entity_poly.type
_entity_poly.pdbx_seq_one_letter_code
_entity_poly.pdbx_strand_id
1 'polypeptide(L)'
;MFRLKQLSTFLVASLLLSFGQTANVTLNWDITYVQANPDGLFERRVIGINGAWPPPPVTVNFNDTLVINAKNSLDVVTALHSHGLFQNGTGYYDGPVGITQCGIPPGETLTYVSTNTSVMSPPPTLLTLTSHHLSLLYHCISSMQGQYVDGLRTSLVIHAAKEVYTYDEDLTIILSGKLA
;
A
#
# COMPACT_ATOMS: atom_id res chain seq x y z
N MET A 1 -29.07 34.82 39.25
CA MET A 1 -28.76 35.20 37.85
C MET A 1 -27.38 34.65 37.47
N PHE A 2 -27.31 33.38 37.07
CA PHE A 2 -26.07 32.75 36.58
C PHE A 2 -25.84 33.20 35.12
N ARG A 3 -24.64 33.71 34.84
CA ARG A 3 -24.26 34.34 33.56
C ARG A 3 -24.30 33.33 32.41
N LEU A 4 -25.24 33.51 31.46
CA LEU A 4 -25.31 32.79 30.17
C LEU A 4 -24.06 32.96 29.27
N LYS A 5 -23.15 33.89 29.56
CA LYS A 5 -22.01 34.21 28.69
C LYS A 5 -20.87 33.18 28.73
N GLN A 6 -20.75 32.38 29.78
CA GLN A 6 -19.65 31.39 29.89
C GLN A 6 -19.96 30.06 29.18
N LEU A 7 -21.23 29.73 28.96
CA LEU A 7 -21.62 28.48 28.31
C LEU A 7 -21.37 28.52 26.80
N SER A 8 -21.51 29.71 26.19
CA SER A 8 -21.29 29.92 24.75
C SER A 8 -19.82 29.80 24.34
N THR A 9 -18.87 30.11 25.23
CA THR A 9 -17.43 30.00 24.93
C THR A 9 -16.91 28.56 24.99
N PHE A 10 -17.53 27.69 25.77
CA PHE A 10 -17.13 26.27 25.82
C PHE A 10 -17.60 25.48 24.59
N LEU A 11 -18.79 25.78 24.05
CA LEU A 11 -19.32 25.06 22.88
C LEU A 11 -18.56 25.35 21.58
N VAL A 12 -18.00 26.55 21.44
CA VAL A 12 -17.23 26.96 20.25
C VAL A 12 -15.82 26.35 20.24
N ALA A 13 -15.25 26.07 21.41
CA ALA A 13 -13.92 25.43 21.53
C ALA A 13 -13.94 23.93 21.16
N SER A 14 -15.06 23.24 21.38
CA SER A 14 -15.24 21.82 21.03
C SER A 14 -15.48 21.55 19.54
N LEU A 15 -15.69 22.58 18.70
CA LEU A 15 -16.04 22.41 17.29
C LEU A 15 -14.83 22.46 16.32
N LEU A 16 -13.59 22.55 16.82
CA LEU A 16 -12.39 22.78 15.99
C LEU A 16 -11.37 21.63 15.98
N LEU A 17 -11.66 20.46 16.57
CA LEU A 17 -10.79 19.29 16.47
C LEU A 17 -11.50 18.12 15.80
N SER A 18 -11.81 18.29 14.52
CA SER A 18 -11.94 17.18 13.59
C SER A 18 -10.79 17.25 12.59
N PHE A 19 -9.55 17.13 13.09
CA PHE A 19 -8.43 16.87 12.20
C PHE A 19 -8.66 15.48 11.60
N GLY A 20 -8.91 15.40 10.30
CA GLY A 20 -8.74 14.14 9.59
C GLY A 20 -7.28 13.72 9.78
N GLN A 21 -7.03 12.58 10.42
CA GLN A 21 -5.69 12.03 10.50
C GLN A 21 -5.28 11.61 9.09
N THR A 22 -4.40 12.38 8.48
CA THR A 22 -3.57 11.94 7.36
C THR A 22 -2.20 11.64 7.94
N ALA A 23 -1.73 10.41 7.79
CA ALA A 23 -0.41 9.99 8.24
C ALA A 23 0.51 9.72 7.04
N ASN A 24 1.79 10.02 7.23
CA ASN A 24 2.84 9.54 6.34
C ASN A 24 3.27 8.15 6.83
N VAL A 25 2.95 7.12 6.07
CA VAL A 25 3.41 5.75 6.33
C VAL A 25 4.67 5.52 5.51
N THR A 26 5.83 5.49 6.16
CA THR A 26 7.12 5.31 5.48
C THR A 26 7.68 3.91 5.71
N LEU A 27 8.01 3.22 4.62
CA LEU A 27 8.61 1.89 4.63
C LEU A 27 9.97 1.93 3.94
N ASN A 28 10.95 1.29 4.55
CA ASN A 28 12.26 1.07 3.96
C ASN A 28 12.37 -0.40 3.52
N TRP A 29 12.45 -0.62 2.22
CA TRP A 29 12.46 -1.94 1.62
C TRP A 29 13.82 -2.20 0.97
N ASP A 30 14.55 -3.18 1.50
CA ASP A 30 15.71 -3.75 0.83
C ASP A 30 15.31 -5.02 0.09
N ILE A 31 15.18 -4.91 -1.23
CA ILE A 31 14.74 -5.98 -2.11
C ILE A 31 15.95 -6.89 -2.38
N THR A 32 15.86 -8.13 -1.89
CA THR A 32 17.00 -9.06 -1.81
C THR A 32 16.59 -10.46 -2.21
N TYR A 33 17.54 -11.27 -2.66
CA TYR A 33 17.33 -12.72 -2.75
C TYR A 33 17.41 -13.34 -1.36
N VAL A 34 16.50 -14.28 -1.10
CA VAL A 34 16.53 -15.12 0.11
C VAL A 34 16.25 -16.58 -0.27
N GLN A 35 16.59 -17.51 0.61
CA GLN A 35 16.24 -18.92 0.47
C GLN A 35 14.92 -19.20 1.18
N ALA A 36 14.00 -19.88 0.51
CA ALA A 36 12.75 -20.34 1.10
C ALA A 36 12.34 -21.69 0.52
N ASN A 37 11.47 -22.42 1.22
CA ASN A 37 10.86 -23.66 0.74
C ASN A 37 9.33 -23.52 0.69
N PRO A 38 8.76 -22.82 -0.32
CA PRO A 38 7.33 -22.52 -0.36
C PRO A 38 6.41 -23.74 -0.52
N ASP A 39 6.88 -24.80 -1.16
CA ASP A 39 6.11 -26.02 -1.43
C ASP A 39 6.39 -27.14 -0.44
N GLY A 40 7.32 -26.92 0.50
CA GLY A 40 7.76 -27.90 1.49
C GLY A 40 8.64 -29.01 0.91
N LEU A 41 9.00 -28.98 -0.38
CA LEU A 41 9.78 -30.03 -1.03
C LEU A 41 11.26 -29.66 -1.10
N PHE A 42 11.60 -28.49 -1.63
CA PHE A 42 12.98 -28.05 -1.83
C PHE A 42 13.16 -26.57 -1.57
N GLU A 43 14.28 -26.21 -0.92
CA GLU A 43 14.70 -24.82 -0.86
C GLU A 43 15.00 -24.30 -2.27
N ARG A 44 14.53 -23.08 -2.53
CA ARG A 44 14.84 -22.33 -3.74
C ARG A 44 15.14 -20.88 -3.40
N ARG A 45 15.82 -20.23 -4.33
CA ARG A 45 15.94 -18.78 -4.34
C ARG A 45 14.56 -18.17 -4.58
N VAL A 46 14.19 -17.20 -3.76
CA VAL A 46 13.03 -16.34 -3.90
C VAL A 46 13.47 -14.88 -3.73
N ILE A 47 12.60 -13.94 -4.09
CA ILE A 47 12.82 -12.52 -3.85
C ILE A 47 12.00 -12.12 -2.62
N GLY A 48 12.69 -11.60 -1.61
CA GLY A 48 12.13 -11.13 -0.35
C GLY A 48 12.37 -9.63 -0.14
N ILE A 49 11.89 -9.15 1.00
CA ILE A 49 12.10 -7.78 1.45
C ILE A 49 12.68 -7.82 2.86
N ASN A 50 13.76 -7.06 3.09
CA ASN A 50 14.43 -6.97 4.40
C ASN A 50 14.86 -8.36 4.94
N GLY A 51 15.33 -9.25 4.05
CA GLY A 51 15.75 -10.60 4.42
C GLY A 51 14.62 -11.57 4.76
N ALA A 52 13.35 -11.19 4.57
CA ALA A 52 12.20 -12.02 4.88
C ALA A 52 11.40 -12.41 3.62
N TRP A 53 10.88 -13.64 3.64
CA TRP A 53 9.92 -14.14 2.67
C TRP A 53 8.84 -14.98 3.40
N PRO A 54 7.54 -14.80 3.09
CA PRO A 54 6.99 -13.82 2.16
C PRO A 54 7.23 -12.37 2.66
N PRO A 55 7.29 -11.37 1.76
CA PRO A 55 7.37 -9.99 2.20
C PRO A 55 6.18 -9.61 3.10
N PRO A 56 6.37 -8.75 4.11
CA PRO A 56 5.31 -8.41 5.06
C PRO A 56 4.14 -7.69 4.37
N PRO A 57 2.90 -7.87 4.83
CA PRO A 57 1.76 -7.10 4.35
C PRO A 57 1.95 -5.62 4.71
N VAL A 58 1.43 -4.74 3.86
CA VAL A 58 1.35 -3.30 4.18
C VAL A 58 -0.09 -2.97 4.54
N THR A 59 -0.26 -2.15 5.56
CA THR A 59 -1.58 -1.64 5.94
C THR A 59 -1.49 -0.13 6.11
N VAL A 60 -2.44 0.58 5.51
CA VAL A 60 -2.57 2.04 5.57
C VAL A 60 -4.04 2.41 5.72
N ASN A 61 -4.33 3.67 6.05
CA ASN A 61 -5.69 4.18 6.06
C ASN A 61 -5.97 5.02 4.80
N PHE A 62 -7.25 5.18 4.50
CA PHE A 62 -7.69 6.15 3.50
C PHE A 62 -7.14 7.55 3.84
N ASN A 63 -6.66 8.27 2.84
CA ASN A 63 -5.94 9.55 2.96
C ASN A 63 -4.54 9.52 3.57
N ASP A 64 -3.97 8.36 3.91
CA ASP A 64 -2.55 8.28 4.25
C ASP A 64 -1.69 8.48 2.99
N THR A 65 -0.50 9.02 3.16
CA THR A 65 0.55 9.03 2.14
C THR A 65 1.51 7.88 2.42
N LEU A 66 1.54 6.92 1.50
CA LEU A 66 2.48 5.81 1.55
C LEU A 66 3.78 6.21 0.84
N VAL A 67 4.89 6.10 1.56
CA VAL A 67 6.24 6.36 1.06
C VAL A 67 7.05 5.07 1.17
N ILE A 68 7.48 4.50 0.05
CA ILE A 68 8.33 3.30 0.03
C ILE A 68 9.70 3.68 -0.52
N ASN A 69 10.71 3.63 0.33
CA ASN A 69 12.11 3.71 -0.08
C ASN A 69 12.57 2.32 -0.52
N ALA A 70 12.47 2.06 -1.83
CA ALA A 70 12.79 0.77 -2.42
C ALA A 70 14.25 0.75 -2.89
N LYS A 71 15.10 0.07 -2.12
CA LYS A 71 16.47 -0.24 -2.51
C LYS A 71 16.49 -1.57 -3.25
N ASN A 72 17.09 -1.58 -4.43
CA ASN A 72 17.30 -2.80 -5.20
C ASN A 72 18.67 -3.40 -4.87
N SER A 73 18.71 -4.46 -4.08
CA SER A 73 19.94 -5.23 -3.81
C SER A 73 19.99 -6.54 -4.61
N LEU A 74 19.19 -6.67 -5.67
CA LEU A 74 19.31 -7.74 -6.65
C LEU A 74 20.42 -7.44 -7.67
N ASP A 75 20.80 -8.45 -8.45
CA ASP A 75 21.74 -8.34 -9.58
C ASP A 75 21.06 -7.93 -10.90
N VAL A 76 19.76 -7.69 -10.87
CA VAL A 76 18.91 -7.34 -12.01
C VAL A 76 18.10 -6.08 -11.73
N VAL A 77 17.60 -5.43 -12.79
CA VAL A 77 16.70 -4.28 -12.67
C VAL A 77 15.38 -4.71 -12.02
N THR A 78 14.87 -3.88 -11.11
CA THR A 78 13.65 -4.15 -10.35
C THR A 78 12.73 -2.93 -10.39
N ALA A 79 11.42 -3.12 -10.21
CA ALA A 79 10.49 -2.04 -9.95
C ALA A 79 9.40 -2.52 -8.98
N LEU A 80 8.63 -1.59 -8.42
CA LEU A 80 7.42 -1.91 -7.67
C LEU A 80 6.23 -1.32 -8.40
N HIS A 81 5.22 -2.14 -8.69
CA HIS A 81 3.93 -1.67 -9.19
C HIS A 81 2.86 -1.79 -8.11
N SER A 82 2.07 -0.75 -7.87
CA SER A 82 0.98 -0.81 -6.88
C SER A 82 -0.34 -1.16 -7.56
N HIS A 83 -0.60 -2.46 -7.76
CA HIS A 83 -1.82 -2.90 -8.46
C HIS A 83 -3.08 -2.38 -7.76
N GLY A 84 -4.01 -1.81 -8.54
CA GLY A 84 -5.28 -1.27 -8.03
C GLY A 84 -5.23 0.19 -7.56
N LEU A 85 -4.05 0.81 -7.42
CA LEU A 85 -3.95 2.25 -7.23
C LEU A 85 -4.07 2.99 -8.56
N PHE A 86 -4.92 4.03 -8.60
CA PHE A 86 -5.07 4.89 -9.77
C PHE A 86 -3.88 5.83 -10.00
N GLN A 87 -3.01 6.02 -9.00
CA GLN A 87 -1.85 6.93 -9.07
C GLN A 87 -2.19 8.35 -9.57
N ASN A 88 -3.33 8.91 -9.12
CA ASN A 88 -3.76 10.22 -9.56
C ASN A 88 -2.72 11.29 -9.18
N GLY A 89 -2.22 12.04 -10.16
CA GLY A 89 -1.12 13.00 -9.99
C GLY A 89 0.26 12.39 -9.70
N THR A 90 0.36 11.06 -9.63
CA THR A 90 1.57 10.30 -9.24
C THR A 90 1.88 9.13 -10.18
N GLY A 91 1.40 9.16 -11.42
CA GLY A 91 1.55 8.06 -12.39
C GLY A 91 3.00 7.65 -12.70
N TYR A 92 3.97 8.52 -12.47
CA TYR A 92 5.40 8.21 -12.59
C TYR A 92 5.92 7.26 -11.47
N TYR A 93 5.13 7.05 -10.41
CA TYR A 93 5.35 6.04 -9.37
C TYR A 93 4.52 4.77 -9.58
N ASP A 94 3.92 4.58 -10.75
CA ASP A 94 3.06 3.41 -10.98
C ASP A 94 3.83 2.10 -11.07
N GLY A 95 5.08 2.08 -11.56
CA GLY A 95 5.90 0.85 -11.55
C GLY A 95 6.19 0.15 -12.90
N PRO A 96 5.33 0.22 -13.94
CA PRO A 96 5.62 -0.42 -15.21
C PRO A 96 6.88 0.12 -15.90
N VAL A 97 7.92 -0.72 -15.97
CA VAL A 97 9.20 -0.38 -16.59
C VAL A 97 9.05 -0.16 -18.10
N GLY A 98 9.65 0.92 -18.60
CA GLY A 98 9.55 1.34 -20.00
C GLY A 98 8.27 2.11 -20.35
N ILE A 99 7.33 2.22 -19.41
CA ILE A 99 6.08 2.96 -19.58
C ILE A 99 6.05 4.17 -18.65
N THR A 100 6.12 3.95 -17.34
CA THR A 100 6.06 5.03 -16.34
C THR A 100 7.41 5.34 -15.69
N GLN A 101 8.36 4.40 -15.75
CA GLN A 101 9.72 4.57 -15.21
C GLN A 101 10.76 3.67 -15.90
N CYS A 102 12.06 3.93 -15.70
CA CYS A 102 13.15 3.11 -16.25
C CYS A 102 13.44 1.81 -15.47
N GLY A 103 12.89 1.67 -14.26
CA GLY A 103 13.30 0.64 -13.30
C GLY A 103 14.44 1.10 -12.39
N ILE A 104 14.65 0.40 -11.28
CA ILE A 104 15.67 0.65 -10.27
C ILE A 104 16.88 -0.22 -10.60
N PRO A 105 18.04 0.35 -10.98
CA PRO A 105 19.25 -0.42 -11.22
C PRO A 105 19.74 -1.17 -9.96
N PRO A 106 20.54 -2.24 -10.10
CA PRO A 106 21.23 -2.87 -8.98
C PRO A 106 22.00 -1.87 -8.12
N GLY A 107 21.82 -1.94 -6.80
CA GLY A 107 22.45 -1.06 -5.81
C GLY A 107 21.73 0.29 -5.59
N GLU A 108 20.81 0.67 -6.47
CA GLU A 108 20.14 1.97 -6.43
C GLU A 108 18.86 1.95 -5.60
N THR A 109 18.39 3.15 -5.24
CA THR A 109 17.15 3.33 -4.47
C THR A 109 16.19 4.28 -5.20
N LEU A 110 14.91 3.92 -5.21
CA LEU A 110 13.82 4.80 -5.66
C LEU A 110 12.77 4.93 -4.56
N THR A 111 12.38 6.17 -4.28
CA THR A 111 11.30 6.47 -3.34
C THR A 111 9.98 6.58 -4.10
N TYR A 112 9.06 5.65 -3.85
CA TYR A 112 7.68 5.70 -4.34
C TYR A 112 6.82 6.49 -3.37
N VAL A 113 6.02 7.43 -3.89
CA VAL A 113 5.09 8.21 -3.07
C VAL A 113 3.69 8.11 -3.68
N SER A 114 2.77 7.50 -2.95
CA SER A 114 1.37 7.37 -3.36
C SER A 114 0.46 7.95 -2.29
N THR A 115 -0.45 8.83 -2.70
CA THR A 115 -1.50 9.33 -1.80
C THR A 115 -2.72 8.43 -1.92
N ASN A 116 -3.10 7.78 -0.83
CA ASN A 116 -4.16 6.76 -0.79
C ASN A 116 -5.58 7.36 -0.80
N THR A 117 -5.72 8.62 -1.23
CA THR A 117 -7.00 9.29 -1.51
C THR A 117 -7.67 8.75 -2.78
N SER A 118 -6.89 8.12 -3.66
CA SER A 118 -7.29 7.88 -5.06
C SER A 118 -7.99 6.54 -5.28
N VAL A 119 -8.30 5.77 -4.23
CA VAL A 119 -8.83 4.41 -4.41
C VAL A 119 -10.26 4.35 -4.93
N MET A 120 -11.07 5.41 -4.77
CA MET A 120 -12.36 5.53 -5.44
C MET A 120 -12.76 6.99 -5.66
N SER A 121 -12.95 7.37 -6.91
CA SER A 121 -13.88 8.45 -7.28
C SER A 121 -14.52 8.10 -8.61
N PRO A 122 -15.70 7.46 -8.64
CA PRO A 122 -16.63 7.78 -9.72
C PRO A 122 -17.07 9.25 -9.57
N PRO A 123 -17.44 9.94 -10.65
CA PRO A 123 -17.99 11.30 -10.56
C PRO A 123 -19.18 11.33 -9.59
N PRO A 124 -19.45 12.46 -8.91
CA PRO A 124 -20.47 12.57 -7.89
C PRO A 124 -21.85 12.46 -8.55
N THR A 125 -22.33 11.23 -8.74
CA THR A 125 -23.74 10.95 -8.94
C THR A 125 -24.31 10.57 -7.57
N LEU A 126 -25.51 11.07 -7.30
CA LEU A 126 -26.14 11.27 -5.99
C LEU A 126 -26.49 9.97 -5.21
N LEU A 127 -25.75 8.88 -5.37
CA LEU A 127 -26.04 7.58 -4.74
C LEU A 127 -24.81 6.74 -4.31
N THR A 128 -23.57 7.26 -4.35
CA THR A 128 -22.36 6.51 -3.94
C THR A 128 -21.62 7.11 -2.75
N LEU A 129 -22.35 7.53 -1.71
CA LEU A 129 -21.79 7.79 -0.38
C LEU A 129 -21.93 6.55 0.53
N THR A 130 -21.61 5.37 0.01
CA THR A 130 -21.58 4.14 0.78
C THR A 130 -20.20 3.52 0.71
N SER A 131 -19.43 3.80 1.76
CA SER A 131 -18.59 2.82 2.46
C SER A 131 -17.74 1.91 1.58
N HIS A 132 -16.46 2.27 1.48
CA HIS A 132 -15.47 1.50 0.75
C HIS A 132 -14.48 0.86 1.71
N HIS A 133 -14.89 -0.27 2.32
CA HIS A 133 -13.93 -1.35 2.55
C HIS A 133 -13.42 -1.75 1.17
N LEU A 134 -12.26 -1.26 0.80
CA LEU A 134 -11.61 -1.71 -0.41
C LEU A 134 -10.54 -2.71 0.00
N SER A 135 -10.91 -3.99 0.00
CA SER A 135 -9.98 -5.11 -0.08
C SER A 135 -9.36 -5.12 -1.49
N LEU A 136 -8.61 -4.08 -1.84
CA LEU A 136 -7.85 -4.06 -3.07
C LEU A 136 -6.66 -4.99 -2.89
N LEU A 137 -6.50 -5.91 -3.84
CA LEU A 137 -5.23 -6.57 -4.05
C LEU A 137 -4.24 -5.51 -4.50
N TYR A 138 -3.45 -4.97 -3.57
CA TYR A 138 -2.14 -4.55 -4.00
C TYR A 138 -1.38 -5.82 -4.30
N HIS A 139 -1.09 -5.94 -5.57
CA HIS A 139 -0.04 -6.77 -6.06
C HIS A 139 1.12 -5.78 -6.21
N CYS A 140 2.11 -5.83 -5.33
CA CYS A 140 3.44 -5.36 -5.71
C CYS A 140 3.92 -6.27 -6.83
N ILE A 141 3.64 -5.91 -8.09
CA ILE A 141 4.21 -6.61 -9.23
C ILE A 141 5.51 -5.88 -9.52
N SER A 142 6.64 -6.49 -9.19
CA SER A 142 7.79 -6.18 -10.01
C SER A 142 7.48 -6.63 -11.43
N SER A 143 7.22 -5.67 -12.32
CA SER A 143 6.90 -5.93 -13.72
C SER A 143 8.14 -6.32 -14.54
N MET A 144 9.29 -6.50 -13.90
CA MET A 144 10.53 -6.91 -14.56
C MET A 144 10.66 -8.43 -14.52
N GLN A 145 10.85 -9.04 -15.70
CA GLN A 145 11.26 -10.45 -15.87
C GLN A 145 10.42 -11.53 -15.16
N GLY A 146 9.24 -11.22 -14.65
CA GLY A 146 8.46 -12.16 -13.84
C GLY A 146 8.93 -12.26 -12.38
N GLN A 147 9.68 -11.31 -11.84
CA GLN A 147 10.14 -11.32 -10.43
C GLN A 147 9.00 -11.50 -9.41
N TYR A 148 7.77 -11.09 -9.73
CA TYR A 148 6.59 -11.37 -8.88
C TYR A 148 6.29 -12.87 -8.72
N VAL A 149 6.62 -13.72 -9.70
CA VAL A 149 6.47 -15.18 -9.61
C VAL A 149 7.50 -15.77 -8.64
N ASP A 150 8.66 -15.13 -8.53
CA ASP A 150 9.74 -15.51 -7.62
C ASP A 150 9.56 -14.99 -6.20
N GLY A 151 8.44 -14.34 -5.91
CA GLY A 151 8.02 -14.04 -4.54
C GLY A 151 7.99 -12.58 -4.17
N LEU A 152 8.42 -11.67 -5.05
CA LEU A 152 8.31 -10.23 -4.85
C LEU A 152 6.86 -9.78 -5.05
N ARG A 153 6.02 -10.07 -4.05
CA ARG A 153 4.61 -9.71 -3.96
C ARG A 153 4.19 -9.72 -2.50
N THR A 154 3.31 -8.81 -2.14
CA THR A 154 2.67 -8.75 -0.83
C THR A 154 1.34 -8.05 -0.96
N SER A 155 0.44 -8.26 0.00
CA SER A 155 -0.80 -7.51 0.09
C SER A 155 -0.52 -6.11 0.61
N LEU A 156 -1.31 -5.16 0.16
CA LEU A 156 -1.48 -3.88 0.80
C LEU A 156 -2.97 -3.63 0.99
N VAL A 157 -3.34 -3.30 2.22
CA VAL A 157 -4.70 -3.14 2.70
C VAL A 157 -4.91 -1.66 3.04
N ILE A 158 -5.97 -1.06 2.52
CA ILE A 158 -6.37 0.31 2.87
C ILE A 158 -7.66 0.23 3.68
N HIS A 159 -7.60 0.62 4.95
CA HIS A 159 -8.80 0.74 5.77
C HIS A 159 -9.58 2.00 5.39
N ALA A 160 -10.89 1.87 5.29
CA ALA A 160 -11.75 3.02 5.03
C ALA A 160 -11.79 3.92 6.27
N ALA A 161 -12.00 5.21 6.07
CA ALA A 161 -12.29 6.12 7.18
C ALA A 161 -13.58 5.71 7.95
N LYS A 162 -14.50 5.02 7.26
CA LYS A 162 -15.70 4.44 7.88
C LYS A 162 -16.13 3.19 7.13
N GLU A 163 -16.13 2.08 7.86
CA GLU A 163 -16.52 0.79 7.34
C GLU A 163 -18.05 0.58 7.30
N VAL A 164 -18.53 -0.18 6.32
CA VAL A 164 -19.98 -0.47 6.14
C VAL A 164 -20.48 -1.39 7.25
N TYR A 165 -19.68 -2.42 7.54
CA TYR A 165 -20.04 -3.56 8.34
C TYR A 165 -19.11 -3.65 9.54
N THR A 166 -19.64 -4.17 10.64
CA THR A 166 -18.85 -4.53 11.81
C THR A 166 -18.45 -5.99 11.71
N TYR A 167 -17.21 -6.28 12.03
CA TYR A 167 -16.65 -7.62 12.06
C TYR A 167 -15.72 -7.71 13.27
N ASP A 168 -15.55 -8.92 13.81
CA ASP A 168 -14.65 -9.14 14.95
C ASP A 168 -13.18 -9.15 14.49
N GLU A 169 -12.90 -9.75 13.32
CA GLU A 169 -11.56 -9.90 12.75
C GLU A 169 -11.59 -9.89 11.21
N ASP A 170 -10.49 -9.46 10.58
CA ASP A 170 -10.25 -9.55 9.14
C ASP A 170 -8.97 -10.35 8.84
N LEU A 171 -9.02 -11.18 7.80
CA LEU A 171 -7.90 -12.01 7.36
C LEU A 171 -7.63 -11.79 5.87
N THR A 172 -6.36 -11.56 5.53
CA THR A 172 -5.90 -11.50 4.14
C THR A 172 -5.18 -12.80 3.76
N ILE A 173 -5.67 -13.47 2.72
CA ILE A 173 -5.06 -14.70 2.17
C ILE A 173 -4.55 -14.40 0.76
N ILE A 174 -3.24 -14.58 0.53
CA ILE A 174 -2.63 -14.45 -0.80
C ILE A 174 -2.55 -15.83 -1.44
N LEU A 175 -3.27 -16.02 -2.55
CA LEU A 175 -3.23 -17.25 -3.33
C LEU A 175 -2.14 -17.15 -4.41
N SER A 176 -1.30 -18.16 -4.50
CA SER A 176 -0.32 -18.28 -5.59
C SER A 176 0.01 -19.74 -5.89
N GLY A 177 0.30 -20.01 -7.16
CA GLY A 177 0.80 -21.30 -7.64
C GLY A 177 2.28 -21.25 -7.98
N LYS A 178 2.95 -22.41 -7.90
CA LYS A 178 4.26 -22.66 -8.49
C LYS A 178 4.04 -23.43 -9.80
N LEU A 179 4.58 -22.93 -10.91
CA LEU A 179 4.74 -23.76 -12.10
C LEU A 179 5.93 -24.70 -11.83
N ALA A 180 5.68 -26.00 -11.96
CA ALA A 180 6.66 -27.06 -11.75
C ALA A 180 7.79 -27.00 -12.78
#